data_AF-X0QIB0-F1
#
_entry.id   AF-X0QIB0-F1
#
_cell.length_a   1.000
_cell.length_b   1.000
_cell.length_c   1.000
_cell.angle_alpha   90.00
_cell.angle_beta   90.00
_cell.angle_gamma   90.00
#
_symmetry.space_group_name_H-M   'P 1'
#
loop_
_entity.id
_entity.type
_entity.pdbx_description
1 polymer ?
#
loop_
_entity_poly.entity_id
_entity_poly.type
_entity_poly.pdbx_seq_one_letter_code
_entity_poly.pdbx_strand_id
1 'polypeptide(L)'
;MRISLITLEVDRRGKEGLICADNMRADITVAFYLRVNETEEDVLKVAKSVGVERASDKVAVNELFNAKFSEALKTVGKQIDFVKLFENRSEFRDSIVQEIGNDLNGYVLEDVAIDYLEQTPKVSLDSSNILDAEGIKKITQLTAFQNVITNELERDEELAVKKKNVETREAMLELERQQADAEAKQKREISSVIAREMAETRKIEEEERKKSETAVIMVEQDLAIQRENQQREIEVAGQNRLRAVVIEEEKVTRARDLEIVSREREVDLQRIEAERAIELEKKKKSPMLSASVLRSIKQWRKKKSVSKKFAKLVKRSVLSKHAC
;
A
#
# COMPACT_ATOMS: atom_id res chain seq x y z
N MET A 1 57.69 61.35 56.86
CA MET A 1 56.90 60.10 57.00
C MET A 1 55.92 60.04 55.84
N ARG A 2 55.80 58.90 55.13
CA ARG A 2 54.82 58.75 54.05
C ARG A 2 53.53 58.18 54.64
N ILE A 3 52.43 58.91 54.50
CA ILE A 3 51.10 58.42 54.85
C ILE A 3 50.63 57.60 53.64
N SER A 4 50.67 56.28 53.77
CA SER A 4 50.24 55.35 52.74
C SER A 4 49.33 54.29 53.35
N LEU A 5 48.47 53.73 52.52
CA LEU A 5 47.64 52.58 52.86
C LEU A 5 48.53 51.38 53.20
N ILE A 6 48.26 50.73 54.33
CA ILE A 6 48.91 49.51 54.79
C ILE A 6 47.84 48.44 54.89
N THR A 7 47.97 47.39 54.08
CA THR A 7 47.07 46.23 54.14
C THR A 7 47.65 45.18 55.09
N LEU A 8 46.88 44.84 56.13
CA LEU A 8 47.17 43.73 57.04
C LEU A 8 46.18 42.60 56.81
N GLU A 9 46.68 41.37 56.77
CA GLU A 9 45.85 40.18 56.56
C GLU A 9 45.88 39.33 57.82
N VAL A 10 44.70 38.92 58.27
CA VAL A 10 44.54 37.97 59.37
C VAL A 10 43.86 36.72 58.81
N ASP A 11 44.61 35.62 58.81
CA ASP A 11 44.14 34.32 58.34
C ASP A 11 43.85 33.38 59.52
N ARG A 12 42.65 32.81 59.56
CA ARG A 12 42.16 31.96 60.65
C ARG A 12 41.45 30.75 60.05
N ARG A 13 42.16 29.63 59.94
CA ARG A 13 41.66 28.39 59.32
C ARG A 13 41.92 27.14 60.17
N GLY A 14 41.16 26.09 59.90
CA GLY A 14 41.31 24.79 60.56
C GLY A 14 41.07 24.89 62.06
N LYS A 15 42.03 24.44 62.87
CA LYS A 15 41.95 24.51 64.34
C LYS A 15 41.90 25.95 64.88
N GLU A 16 42.42 26.88 64.08
CA GLU A 16 42.37 28.31 64.34
C GLU A 16 41.14 28.99 63.70
N GLY A 17 40.21 28.26 63.12
CA GLY A 17 38.98 28.85 62.59
C GLY A 17 38.20 29.64 63.65
N LEU A 18 37.39 30.57 63.17
CA LEU A 18 36.51 31.41 63.97
C LEU A 18 35.33 30.59 64.51
N ILE A 19 35.08 30.64 65.82
CA ILE A 19 33.95 29.93 66.43
C ILE A 19 32.75 30.88 66.48
N CYS A 20 31.66 30.47 65.83
CA CYS A 20 30.43 31.24 65.74
C CYS A 20 29.56 31.10 67.01
N ALA A 21 28.49 31.89 67.10
CA ALA A 21 27.52 31.82 68.20
C ALA A 21 26.97 30.40 68.37
N ASP A 22 26.70 29.72 67.26
CA ASP A 22 26.15 28.37 67.19
C ASP A 22 27.18 27.24 67.23
N ASN A 23 28.40 27.52 67.69
CA ASN A 23 29.51 26.57 67.82
C ASN A 23 29.95 25.93 66.50
N MET A 24 29.50 26.45 65.36
CA MET A 24 30.08 26.13 64.06
C MET A 24 31.39 26.90 63.88
N ARG A 25 32.39 26.22 63.33
CA ARG A 25 33.69 26.82 63.03
C ARG A 25 33.76 27.25 61.57
N ALA A 26 34.22 28.46 61.34
CA ALA A 26 34.42 29.05 60.03
C ALA A 26 35.91 29.31 59.78
N ASP A 27 36.37 28.97 58.58
CA ASP A 27 37.66 29.39 58.07
C ASP A 27 37.48 30.76 57.42
N ILE A 28 38.26 31.76 57.86
CA ILE A 28 38.11 33.15 57.40
C ILE A 28 39.48 33.79 57.15
N THR A 29 39.55 34.59 56.09
CA THR A 29 40.68 35.50 55.83
C THR A 29 40.12 36.91 55.68
N VAL A 30 40.64 37.84 56.48
CA VAL A 30 40.19 39.23 56.52
C VAL A 30 41.37 40.17 56.28
N ALA A 31 41.19 41.08 55.33
CA ALA A 31 42.11 42.16 55.04
C ALA A 31 41.65 43.45 55.73
N PHE A 32 42.53 44.04 56.52
CA PHE A 32 42.35 45.32 57.19
C PHE A 32 43.19 46.37 56.47
N TYR A 33 42.57 47.48 56.08
CA TYR A 33 43.24 48.59 55.42
C TYR A 33 43.44 49.71 56.43
N LEU A 34 44.70 49.98 56.77
CA LEU A 34 45.08 51.01 57.74
C LEU A 34 45.83 52.15 57.08
N ARG A 35 45.69 53.33 57.67
CA ARG A 35 46.57 54.47 57.40
C ARG A 35 46.84 55.24 58.68
N VAL A 36 47.87 56.07 58.68
CA VAL A 36 48.09 57.02 59.77
C VAL A 36 47.17 58.22 59.58
N ASN A 37 46.55 58.68 60.67
CA ASN A 37 45.70 59.87 60.61
C ASN A 37 46.52 61.11 60.23
N GLU A 38 45.90 62.07 59.55
CA GLU A 38 46.60 63.26 59.04
C GLU A 38 46.81 64.35 60.12
N THR A 39 46.27 64.16 61.32
CA THR A 39 46.41 65.12 62.42
C THR A 39 47.82 65.09 63.00
N GLU A 40 48.38 66.26 63.29
CA GLU A 40 49.74 66.38 63.84
C GLU A 40 49.91 65.58 65.14
N GLU A 41 48.87 65.55 65.98
CA GLU A 41 48.86 64.81 67.25
C GLU A 41 49.02 63.31 67.04
N ASP A 42 48.30 62.72 66.09
CA ASP A 42 48.33 61.28 65.84
C ASP A 42 49.61 60.86 65.12
N VAL A 43 50.15 61.69 64.22
CA VAL A 43 51.47 61.47 63.62
C VAL A 43 52.56 61.47 64.70
N LEU A 44 52.50 62.40 65.66
CA LEU A 44 53.41 62.46 66.80
C LEU A 44 53.27 61.24 67.72
N LYS A 45 52.04 60.75 67.96
CA LYS A 45 51.80 59.52 68.74
C LYS A 45 52.46 58.32 68.08
N VAL A 46 52.23 58.10 66.78
CA VAL A 46 52.82 56.99 66.01
C VAL A 46 54.35 57.08 66.01
N ALA A 47 54.90 58.28 65.80
CA ALA A 47 56.35 58.48 65.82
C ALA A 47 56.98 58.16 67.19
N LYS A 48 56.27 58.39 68.30
CA LYS A 48 56.73 58.06 69.66
C LYS A 48 56.57 56.58 70.02
N SER A 49 55.50 55.94 69.58
CA SER A 49 55.17 54.56 69.97
C SER A 49 55.88 53.52 69.10
N VAL A 50 55.92 53.73 67.78
CA VAL A 50 56.44 52.77 66.80
C VAL A 50 57.79 53.22 66.23
N GLY A 51 57.98 54.54 66.08
CA GLY A 51 59.15 55.12 65.43
C GLY A 51 58.90 55.42 63.95
N VAL A 52 59.52 56.50 63.43
CA VAL A 52 59.23 57.05 62.09
C VAL A 52 59.50 56.06 60.96
N GLU A 53 60.55 55.23 61.07
CA GLU A 53 60.90 54.24 60.05
C GLU A 53 59.96 53.03 60.05
N ARG A 54 59.57 52.57 61.24
CA ARG A 54 58.69 51.40 61.42
C ARG A 54 57.21 51.73 61.21
N ALA A 55 56.83 53.01 61.26
CA ALA A 55 55.45 53.46 61.14
C ALA A 55 54.78 53.10 59.79
N SER A 56 55.59 52.97 58.73
CA SER A 56 55.13 52.61 57.38
C SER A 56 55.49 51.17 56.98
N ASP A 57 56.13 50.39 57.86
CA ASP A 57 56.54 49.01 57.58
C ASP A 57 55.41 48.02 57.89
N LYS A 58 54.97 47.28 56.87
CA LYS A 58 53.90 46.28 56.98
C LYS A 58 54.20 45.24 58.07
N VAL A 59 55.44 44.81 58.24
CA VAL A 59 55.79 43.78 59.23
C VAL A 59 55.64 44.31 60.65
N ALA A 60 56.22 45.48 60.92
CA ALA A 60 56.15 46.11 62.24
C ALA A 60 54.70 46.46 62.64
N VAL A 61 53.91 46.97 61.70
CA VAL A 61 52.48 47.30 61.95
C VAL A 61 51.66 46.04 62.15
N ASN A 62 51.97 44.95 61.44
CA ASN A 62 51.33 43.65 61.67
C ASN A 62 51.60 43.14 63.10
N GLU A 63 52.86 43.14 63.55
CA GLU A 63 53.20 42.70 64.91
C GLU A 63 52.47 43.50 66.00
N LEU A 64 52.19 44.78 65.75
CA LEU A 64 51.51 45.66 66.69
C LEU A 64 50.01 45.36 66.81
N PHE A 65 49.33 45.11 65.69
CA PHE A 65 47.86 45.03 65.64
C PHE A 65 47.28 43.63 65.43
N ASN A 66 48.08 42.65 65.01
CA ASN A 66 47.59 41.31 64.69
C ASN A 66 46.84 40.66 65.87
N ALA A 67 47.37 40.79 67.09
CA ALA A 67 46.71 40.29 68.30
C ALA A 67 45.35 40.96 68.54
N LYS A 68 45.28 42.30 68.43
CA LYS A 68 44.04 43.08 68.64
C LYS A 68 42.98 42.72 67.59
N PHE A 69 43.36 42.58 66.33
CA PHE A 69 42.44 42.19 65.25
C PHE A 69 41.99 40.73 65.37
N SER A 70 42.90 39.82 65.75
CA SER A 70 42.53 38.44 66.02
C SER A 70 41.54 38.33 67.18
N GLU A 71 41.70 39.13 68.22
CA GLU A 71 40.78 39.22 69.35
C GLU A 71 39.41 39.77 68.92
N ALA A 72 39.38 40.90 68.20
CA ALA A 72 38.13 41.47 67.70
C ALA A 72 37.35 40.50 66.80
N LEU A 73 38.04 39.80 65.90
CA LEU A 73 37.42 38.76 65.06
C LEU A 73 36.78 37.66 65.91
N LYS A 74 37.47 37.18 66.95
CA LYS A 74 36.94 36.14 67.86
C LYS A 74 35.71 36.63 68.63
N THR A 75 35.75 37.86 69.13
CA THR A 75 34.63 38.46 69.88
C THR A 75 33.39 38.58 69.00
N VAL A 76 33.52 39.20 67.82
CA VAL A 76 32.40 39.41 66.91
C VAL A 76 31.89 38.09 66.34
N GLY A 77 32.78 37.18 65.97
CA GLY A 77 32.37 35.86 65.47
C GLY A 77 31.51 35.11 66.48
N LYS A 78 31.82 35.22 67.78
CA LYS A 78 31.04 34.53 68.81
C LYS A 78 29.63 35.11 69.02
N GLN A 79 29.35 36.29 68.49
CA GLN A 79 28.04 36.95 68.60
C GLN A 79 27.08 36.60 67.46
N ILE A 80 27.58 36.07 66.33
CA ILE A 80 26.81 35.86 65.11
C ILE A 80 26.78 34.37 64.75
N ASP A 81 25.62 33.89 64.27
CA ASP A 81 25.46 32.53 63.76
C ASP A 81 26.20 32.34 62.44
N PHE A 82 26.74 31.15 62.20
CA PHE A 82 27.49 30.85 60.97
C PHE A 82 26.71 31.20 59.70
N VAL A 83 25.44 30.82 59.62
CA VAL A 83 24.61 31.08 58.43
C VAL A 83 24.47 32.58 58.15
N LYS A 84 24.29 33.40 59.21
CA LYS A 84 24.18 34.85 59.08
C LYS A 84 25.46 35.51 58.59
N LEU A 85 26.64 34.95 58.91
CA LEU A 85 27.91 35.43 58.36
C LEU A 85 27.96 35.31 56.83
N PHE A 86 27.33 34.28 56.26
CA PHE A 86 27.25 34.12 54.79
C PHE A 86 26.20 35.04 54.17
N GLU A 87 25.06 35.20 54.83
CA GLU A 87 23.94 35.99 54.31
C GLU A 87 24.19 37.50 54.43
N ASN A 88 24.79 37.97 55.52
CA ASN A 88 24.97 39.39 55.83
C ASN A 88 26.41 39.74 56.24
N ARG A 89 27.32 39.71 55.26
CA ARG A 89 28.74 40.07 55.46
C ARG A 89 28.95 41.52 55.91
N SER A 90 28.06 42.43 55.52
CA SER A 90 28.14 43.85 55.88
C SER A 90 28.00 44.06 57.39
N GLU A 91 27.02 43.40 58.02
CA GLU A 91 26.81 43.50 59.47
C GLU A 91 28.00 42.96 60.28
N PHE A 92 28.61 41.86 59.81
CA PHE A 92 29.83 41.33 60.42
C PHE A 92 30.99 42.32 60.32
N ARG A 93 31.19 42.92 59.14
CA ARG A 93 32.21 43.95 58.92
C ARG A 93 32.00 45.15 59.84
N ASP A 94 30.78 45.66 59.92
CA ASP A 94 30.46 46.83 60.72
C ASP A 94 30.68 46.55 62.23
N SER A 95 30.34 45.34 62.67
CA SER A 95 30.59 44.87 64.03
C SER A 95 32.09 44.75 64.35
N ILE A 96 32.92 44.32 63.38
CA ILE A 96 34.39 44.29 63.52
C ILE A 96 34.93 45.71 63.70
N VAL A 97 34.50 46.66 62.86
CA VAL A 97 34.92 48.06 62.95
C VAL A 97 34.54 48.65 64.32
N GLN A 98 33.33 48.35 64.80
CA GLN A 98 32.86 48.79 66.11
C GLN A 98 33.67 48.21 67.27
N GLU A 99 34.01 46.92 67.22
CA GLU A 99 34.78 46.23 68.27
C GLU A 99 36.23 46.71 68.34
N ILE A 100 36.87 46.96 67.18
CA ILE A 100 38.24 47.51 67.13
C ILE A 100 38.29 48.94 67.67
N GLY A 101 37.24 49.71 67.37
CA GLY A 101 37.09 51.12 67.73
C GLY A 101 38.03 52.05 66.98
N ASN A 102 38.04 53.33 67.39
CA ASN A 102 38.79 54.40 66.71
C ASN A 102 40.21 54.62 67.28
N ASP A 103 40.55 53.99 68.41
CA ASP A 103 41.84 54.21 69.07
C ASP A 103 42.85 53.12 68.67
N LEU A 104 43.61 53.41 67.60
CA LEU A 104 44.70 52.59 67.10
C LEU A 104 46.04 53.33 67.20
N ASN A 105 46.31 54.00 68.33
CA ASN A 105 47.59 54.69 68.57
C ASN A 105 47.99 55.72 67.49
N GLY A 106 47.00 56.37 66.86
CA GLY A 106 47.16 57.33 65.77
C GLY A 106 47.04 56.74 64.36
N TYR A 107 46.83 55.43 64.24
CA TYR A 107 46.33 54.80 63.01
C TYR A 107 44.79 54.92 62.95
N VAL A 108 44.26 54.84 61.72
CA VAL A 108 42.83 54.77 61.44
C VAL A 108 42.61 53.56 60.52
N LEU A 109 41.55 52.82 60.83
CA LEU A 109 41.04 51.74 59.98
C LEU A 109 40.17 52.37 58.88
N GLU A 110 40.61 52.25 57.64
CA GLU A 110 39.93 52.82 56.47
C GLU A 110 38.84 51.88 55.95
N ASP A 111 39.15 50.57 55.86
CA ASP A 111 38.18 49.55 55.44
C ASP A 111 38.57 48.15 55.97
N VAL A 112 37.61 47.24 55.96
CA VAL A 112 37.77 45.82 56.30
C VAL A 112 37.10 44.99 55.20
N ALA A 113 37.87 44.12 54.56
CA ALA A 113 37.39 43.21 53.53
C ALA A 113 37.51 41.76 53.98
N ILE A 114 36.49 40.95 53.70
CA ILE A 114 36.49 39.51 53.96
C ILE A 114 36.81 38.82 52.64
N ASP A 115 38.04 38.34 52.51
CA ASP A 115 38.56 37.73 51.27
C ASP A 115 38.12 36.28 51.13
N TYR A 116 38.07 35.55 52.25
CA TYR A 116 37.71 34.14 52.28
C TYR A 116 36.81 33.87 53.48
N LEU A 117 35.74 33.09 53.27
CA LEU A 117 34.85 32.62 54.31
C LEU A 117 34.26 31.28 53.90
N GLU A 118 34.61 30.22 54.62
CA GLU A 118 34.08 28.87 54.42
C GLU A 118 33.79 28.19 55.75
N GLN A 119 33.00 27.12 55.71
CA GLN A 119 32.89 26.23 56.87
C GLN A 119 34.19 25.46 57.04
N THR A 120 34.74 25.41 58.26
CA THR A 120 35.87 24.52 58.54
C THR A 120 35.46 23.06 58.28
N PRO A 121 36.20 22.30 57.45
CA PRO A 121 35.85 20.91 57.17
C PRO A 121 35.75 20.06 58.44
N LYS A 122 34.77 19.14 58.50
CA LYS A 122 34.56 18.26 59.67
C LYS A 122 35.83 17.49 60.08
N VAL A 123 36.69 17.15 59.12
CA VAL A 123 37.96 16.42 59.35
C VAL A 123 38.95 17.24 60.18
N SER A 124 38.85 18.57 60.12
CA SER A 124 39.73 19.49 60.85
C SER A 124 39.21 19.81 62.26
N LEU A 125 38.01 19.35 62.62
CA LEU A 125 37.37 19.58 63.92
C LEU A 125 37.76 18.48 64.91
N ASP A 126 37.90 18.84 66.19
CA ASP A 126 38.25 17.89 67.25
C ASP A 126 37.01 17.39 67.99
N SER A 127 36.67 16.11 67.85
CA SER A 127 35.52 15.50 68.53
C SER A 127 35.64 15.46 70.06
N SER A 128 36.84 15.64 70.62
CA SER A 128 37.08 15.71 72.06
C SER A 128 36.91 17.12 72.63
N ASN A 129 36.89 18.15 71.79
CA ASN A 129 36.61 19.53 72.20
C ASN A 129 35.10 19.78 72.26
N ILE A 130 34.61 20.35 73.37
CA ILE A 130 33.16 20.53 73.59
C ILE A 130 32.48 21.41 72.53
N LEU A 131 33.14 22.50 72.09
CA LEU A 131 32.59 23.41 71.10
C LEU A 131 32.55 22.76 69.72
N ASP A 132 33.63 22.10 69.33
CA ASP A 132 33.71 21.39 68.06
C ASP A 132 32.75 20.18 68.02
N ALA A 133 32.56 19.46 69.14
CA ALA A 133 31.62 18.36 69.24
C ALA A 133 30.16 18.83 69.04
N GLU A 134 29.78 19.96 69.63
CA GLU A 134 28.48 20.58 69.40
C GLU A 134 28.32 21.06 67.95
N GLY A 135 29.38 21.66 67.37
CA GLY A 135 29.42 22.02 65.96
C GLY A 135 29.22 20.80 65.05
N ILE A 136 29.99 19.71 65.24
CA ILE A 136 29.86 18.46 64.48
C ILE A 136 28.44 17.90 64.58
N LYS A 137 27.84 17.91 65.78
CA LYS A 137 26.45 17.49 65.99
C LYS A 137 25.49 18.35 65.18
N LYS A 138 25.59 19.68 65.26
CA LYS A 138 24.71 20.60 64.53
C LYS A 138 24.84 20.41 63.02
N ILE A 139 26.07 20.34 62.49
CA ILE A 139 26.31 20.11 61.06
C ILE A 139 25.69 18.78 60.63
N THR A 140 25.89 17.72 61.42
CA THR A 140 25.35 16.39 61.10
C THR A 140 23.82 16.39 61.11
N GLN A 141 23.18 17.08 62.05
CA GLN A 141 21.73 17.22 62.10
C GLN A 141 21.17 17.97 60.88
N LEU A 142 21.76 19.12 60.54
CA LEU A 142 21.33 19.92 59.38
C LEU A 142 21.53 19.18 58.07
N THR A 143 22.71 18.56 57.87
CA THR A 143 22.98 17.76 56.66
C THR A 143 22.07 16.55 56.57
N ALA A 144 21.81 15.83 57.67
CA ALA A 144 20.91 14.69 57.66
C ALA A 144 19.48 15.09 57.29
N PHE A 145 18.97 16.18 57.88
CA PHE A 145 17.65 16.73 57.54
C PHE A 145 17.56 17.10 56.06
N GLN A 146 18.56 17.82 55.54
CA GLN A 146 18.61 18.20 54.13
C GLN A 146 18.66 16.97 53.21
N ASN A 147 19.44 15.95 53.55
CA ASN A 147 19.54 14.72 52.77
C ASN A 147 18.21 13.95 52.74
N VAL A 148 17.46 13.93 53.84
CA VAL A 148 16.12 13.31 53.88
C VAL A 148 15.18 14.06 52.94
N ILE A 149 15.12 15.39 53.02
CA ILE A 149 14.29 16.20 52.11
C ILE A 149 14.69 15.98 50.66
N THR A 150 16.00 16.01 50.36
CA THR A 150 16.50 15.76 49.01
C THR A 150 16.07 14.38 48.52
N ASN A 151 16.17 13.35 49.36
CA ASN A 151 15.72 12.01 48.98
C ASN A 151 14.20 11.93 48.76
N GLU A 152 13.40 12.56 49.62
CA GLU A 152 11.94 12.64 49.46
C GLU A 152 11.57 13.28 48.12
N LEU A 153 12.18 14.44 47.80
CA LEU A 153 11.96 15.13 46.53
C LEU A 153 12.37 14.27 45.32
N GLU A 154 13.51 13.59 45.38
CA GLU A 154 13.96 12.68 44.32
C GLU A 154 13.01 11.49 44.12
N ARG A 155 12.49 10.91 45.22
CA ARG A 155 11.54 9.79 45.15
C ARG A 155 10.19 10.24 44.61
N ASP A 156 9.72 11.41 45.02
CA ASP A 156 8.47 12.01 44.54
C ASP A 156 8.55 12.35 43.05
N GLU A 157 9.68 12.91 42.60
CA GLU A 157 9.97 13.13 41.19
C GLU A 157 9.90 11.81 40.40
N GLU A 158 10.61 10.77 40.85
CA GLU A 158 10.61 9.45 40.19
C GLU A 158 9.18 8.88 40.11
N LEU A 159 8.40 8.99 41.19
CA LEU A 159 7.03 8.52 41.22
C LEU A 159 6.13 9.30 40.25
N ALA A 160 6.26 10.63 40.19
CA ALA A 160 5.50 11.49 39.30
C ALA A 160 5.81 11.17 37.82
N VAL A 161 7.09 11.02 37.49
CA VAL A 161 7.54 10.60 36.15
C VAL A 161 6.97 9.24 35.79
N LYS A 162 7.06 8.26 36.70
CA LYS A 162 6.56 6.91 36.45
C LYS A 162 5.04 6.89 36.26
N LYS A 163 4.28 7.62 37.08
CA LYS A 163 2.83 7.78 36.90
C LYS A 163 2.51 8.37 35.52
N LYS A 164 3.19 9.45 35.13
CA LYS A 164 2.97 10.08 33.83
C LYS A 164 3.29 9.14 32.67
N ASN A 165 4.34 8.34 32.80
CA ASN A 165 4.71 7.34 31.79
C ASN A 165 3.64 6.25 31.66
N VAL A 166 3.09 5.76 32.78
CA VAL A 166 2.02 4.75 32.76
C VAL A 166 0.75 5.33 32.12
N GLU A 167 0.30 6.51 32.56
CA GLU A 167 -0.86 7.19 31.96
C GLU A 167 -0.68 7.41 30.46
N THR A 168 0.52 7.85 30.05
CA THR A 168 0.83 8.07 28.63
C THR A 168 0.79 6.75 27.85
N ARG A 169 1.32 5.67 28.42
CA ARG A 169 1.30 4.35 27.77
C ARG A 169 -0.11 3.80 27.64
N GLU A 170 -0.95 3.96 28.67
CA GLU A 170 -2.36 3.56 28.62
C GLU A 170 -3.13 4.34 27.56
N ALA A 171 -2.96 5.67 27.51
CA ALA A 171 -3.58 6.50 26.48
C ALA A 171 -3.13 6.12 25.06
N MET A 172 -1.83 5.84 24.87
CA MET A 172 -1.30 5.38 23.59
C MET A 172 -1.92 4.04 23.16
N LEU A 173 -2.01 3.06 24.07
CA LEU A 173 -2.62 1.76 23.76
C LEU A 173 -4.10 1.87 23.42
N GLU A 174 -4.84 2.76 24.08
CA GLU A 174 -6.25 3.00 23.76
C GLU A 174 -6.41 3.66 22.38
N LEU A 175 -5.54 4.61 22.02
CA LEU A 175 -5.52 5.19 20.68
C LEU A 175 -5.16 4.15 19.61
N GLU A 176 -4.17 3.29 19.86
CA GLU A 176 -3.83 2.18 18.97
C GLU A 176 -5.01 1.22 18.76
N ARG A 177 -5.75 0.90 19.83
CA ARG A 177 -6.97 0.09 19.76
C ARG A 177 -8.05 0.75 18.89
N GLN A 178 -8.31 2.03 19.12
CA GLN A 178 -9.29 2.80 18.34
C GLN A 178 -8.90 2.88 16.85
N GLN A 179 -7.61 3.08 16.56
CA GLN A 179 -7.10 3.05 15.19
C GLN A 179 -7.33 1.69 14.54
N ALA A 180 -6.96 0.59 15.22
CA ALA A 180 -7.14 -0.75 14.69
C ALA A 180 -8.63 -1.08 14.43
N ASP A 181 -9.52 -0.70 15.33
CA ASP A 181 -10.97 -0.86 15.18
C ASP A 181 -11.51 -0.06 13.97
N ALA A 182 -11.06 1.19 13.81
CA ALA A 182 -11.44 2.05 12.69
C ALA A 182 -10.95 1.48 11.34
N GLU A 183 -9.70 1.04 11.26
CA GLU A 183 -9.14 0.42 10.06
C GLU A 183 -9.86 -0.89 9.70
N ALA A 184 -10.16 -1.73 10.69
CA ALA A 184 -10.91 -2.97 10.48
C ALA A 184 -12.33 -2.69 9.97
N LYS A 185 -12.99 -1.67 10.51
CA LYS A 185 -14.31 -1.22 10.05
C LYS A 185 -14.25 -0.70 8.62
N GLN A 186 -13.28 0.16 8.30
CA GLN A 186 -13.09 0.68 6.95
C GLN A 186 -12.83 -0.46 5.94
N LYS A 187 -11.96 -1.42 6.27
CA LYS A 187 -11.70 -2.61 5.43
C LYS A 187 -12.98 -3.41 5.19
N ARG A 188 -13.79 -3.62 6.22
CA ARG A 188 -15.09 -4.32 6.10
C ARG A 188 -16.05 -3.57 5.18
N GLU A 189 -16.19 -2.26 5.35
CA GLU A 189 -17.05 -1.43 4.51
C GLU A 189 -16.61 -1.45 3.04
N ILE A 190 -15.31 -1.26 2.78
CA ILE A 190 -14.73 -1.37 1.43
C ILE A 190 -15.03 -2.76 0.83
N SER A 191 -14.79 -3.84 1.57
CA SER A 191 -15.05 -5.20 1.08
C SER A 191 -16.52 -5.45 0.74
N SER A 192 -17.44 -4.89 1.54
CA SER A 192 -18.88 -4.98 1.31
C SER A 192 -19.31 -4.22 0.05
N VAL A 193 -18.78 -3.00 -0.14
CA VAL A 193 -19.03 -2.20 -1.35
C VAL A 193 -18.48 -2.93 -2.59
N ILE A 194 -17.23 -3.41 -2.55
CA ILE A 194 -16.65 -4.18 -3.66
C ILE A 194 -17.51 -5.40 -4.00
N ALA A 195 -17.92 -6.18 -2.99
CA ALA A 195 -18.76 -7.36 -3.22
C ALA A 195 -20.11 -7.01 -3.86
N ARG A 196 -20.73 -5.89 -3.45
CA ARG A 196 -21.99 -5.39 -4.01
C ARG A 196 -21.82 -4.92 -5.45
N GLU A 197 -20.82 -4.09 -5.73
CA GLU A 197 -20.55 -3.57 -7.08
C GLU A 197 -20.20 -4.72 -8.04
N MET A 198 -19.43 -5.71 -7.60
CA MET A 198 -19.15 -6.91 -8.42
C MET A 198 -20.41 -7.74 -8.68
N ALA A 199 -21.33 -7.83 -7.72
CA ALA A 199 -22.59 -8.55 -7.91
C ALA A 199 -23.51 -7.82 -8.91
N GLU A 200 -23.65 -6.50 -8.80
CA GLU A 200 -24.40 -5.69 -9.76
C GLU A 200 -23.76 -5.72 -11.16
N THR A 201 -22.44 -5.60 -11.25
CA THR A 201 -21.70 -5.70 -12.52
C THR A 201 -22.01 -7.02 -13.22
N ARG A 202 -21.87 -8.16 -12.52
CA ARG A 202 -22.18 -9.49 -13.08
C ARG A 202 -23.64 -9.61 -13.52
N LYS A 203 -24.56 -9.01 -12.77
CA LYS A 203 -25.99 -9.03 -13.12
C LYS A 203 -26.23 -8.28 -14.44
N ILE A 204 -25.64 -7.11 -14.61
CA ILE A 204 -25.73 -6.32 -15.84
C ILE A 204 -25.08 -7.08 -17.01
N GLU A 205 -23.90 -7.67 -16.82
CA GLU A 205 -23.22 -8.48 -17.84
C GLU A 205 -24.10 -9.65 -18.32
N GLU A 206 -24.72 -10.40 -17.42
CA GLU A 206 -25.63 -11.50 -17.77
C GLU A 206 -26.94 -11.00 -18.41
N GLU A 207 -27.46 -9.84 -18.00
CA GLU A 207 -28.63 -9.23 -18.64
C GLU A 207 -28.32 -8.79 -20.08
N GLU A 208 -27.19 -8.13 -20.32
CA GLU A 208 -26.75 -7.73 -21.66
C GLU A 208 -26.42 -8.94 -22.53
N ARG A 209 -25.79 -9.97 -21.95
CA ARG A 209 -25.57 -11.26 -22.64
C ARG A 209 -26.89 -11.89 -23.06
N LYS A 210 -27.87 -11.97 -22.16
CA LYS A 210 -29.21 -12.50 -22.46
C LYS A 210 -29.87 -11.71 -23.58
N LYS A 211 -29.79 -10.36 -23.58
CA LYS A 211 -30.33 -9.52 -24.65
C LYS A 211 -29.66 -9.83 -25.99
N SER A 212 -28.34 -9.94 -26.01
CA SER A 212 -27.56 -10.29 -27.20
C SER A 212 -27.94 -11.67 -27.75
N GLU A 213 -27.96 -12.71 -26.90
CA GLU A 213 -28.35 -14.07 -27.30
C GLU A 213 -29.80 -14.13 -27.79
N THR A 214 -30.72 -13.40 -27.14
CA THR A 214 -32.11 -13.30 -27.59
C THR A 214 -32.22 -12.65 -28.97
N ALA A 215 -31.46 -11.58 -29.23
CA ALA A 215 -31.43 -10.93 -30.53
C ALA A 215 -30.87 -11.85 -31.63
N VAL A 216 -29.81 -12.63 -31.33
CA VAL A 216 -29.27 -13.64 -32.25
C VAL A 216 -30.33 -14.69 -32.57
N ILE A 217 -31.00 -15.25 -31.56
CA ILE A 217 -32.07 -16.25 -31.77
C ILE A 217 -33.20 -15.67 -32.63
N MET A 218 -33.63 -14.42 -32.38
CA MET A 218 -34.68 -13.79 -33.19
C MET A 218 -34.25 -13.59 -34.65
N VAL A 219 -33.02 -13.15 -34.90
CA VAL A 219 -32.48 -13.02 -36.26
C VAL A 219 -32.37 -14.37 -36.95
N GLU A 220 -31.88 -15.41 -36.25
CA GLU A 220 -31.80 -16.76 -36.80
C GLU A 220 -33.18 -17.34 -37.13
N GLN A 221 -34.17 -17.12 -36.27
CA GLN A 221 -35.56 -17.51 -36.53
C GLN A 221 -36.14 -16.79 -37.75
N ASP A 222 -35.95 -15.48 -37.86
CA ASP A 222 -36.45 -14.71 -39.02
C ASP A 222 -35.75 -15.15 -40.32
N LEU A 223 -34.43 -15.32 -40.29
CA LEU A 223 -33.68 -15.86 -41.44
C LEU A 223 -34.12 -17.28 -41.80
N ALA A 224 -34.43 -18.14 -40.83
CA ALA A 224 -34.95 -19.48 -41.09
C ALA A 224 -36.33 -19.43 -41.78
N ILE A 225 -37.24 -18.59 -41.30
CA ILE A 225 -38.55 -18.37 -41.93
C ILE A 225 -38.39 -17.83 -43.35
N GLN A 226 -37.51 -16.83 -43.55
CA GLN A 226 -37.25 -16.25 -44.87
C GLN A 226 -36.64 -17.28 -45.82
N ARG A 227 -35.71 -18.12 -45.36
CA ARG A 227 -35.13 -19.22 -46.15
C ARG A 227 -36.19 -20.25 -46.53
N GLU A 228 -37.07 -20.62 -45.61
CA GLU A 228 -38.17 -21.55 -45.91
C GLU A 228 -39.14 -20.97 -46.93
N ASN A 229 -39.51 -19.68 -46.77
CA ASN A 229 -40.36 -18.98 -47.73
C ASN A 229 -39.70 -18.88 -49.10
N GLN A 230 -38.41 -18.53 -49.18
CA GLN A 230 -37.65 -18.49 -50.42
C GLN A 230 -37.62 -19.87 -51.09
N GLN A 231 -37.35 -20.93 -50.32
CA GLN A 231 -37.35 -22.30 -50.83
C GLN A 231 -38.72 -22.68 -51.41
N ARG A 232 -39.80 -22.34 -50.71
CA ARG A 232 -41.18 -22.53 -51.17
C ARG A 232 -41.47 -21.77 -52.46
N GLU A 233 -41.00 -20.53 -52.60
CA GLU A 233 -41.15 -19.74 -53.82
C GLU A 233 -40.36 -20.34 -55.00
N ILE A 234 -39.13 -20.82 -54.75
CA ILE A 234 -38.32 -21.51 -55.76
C ILE A 234 -39.01 -22.80 -56.23
N GLU A 235 -39.58 -23.58 -55.31
CA GLU A 235 -40.32 -24.80 -55.65
C GLU A 235 -41.57 -24.50 -56.48
N VAL A 236 -42.34 -23.48 -56.10
CA VAL A 236 -43.51 -23.02 -56.88
C VAL A 236 -43.10 -22.53 -58.26
N ALA A 237 -42.03 -21.75 -58.36
CA ALA A 237 -41.49 -21.28 -59.64
C ALA A 237 -40.99 -22.44 -60.51
N GLY A 238 -40.32 -23.43 -59.91
CA GLY A 238 -39.89 -24.67 -60.56
C GLY A 238 -41.07 -25.47 -61.11
N GLN A 239 -42.13 -25.65 -60.31
CA GLN A 239 -43.37 -26.31 -60.75
C GLN A 239 -44.06 -25.53 -61.88
N ASN A 240 -44.13 -24.20 -61.79
CA ASN A 240 -44.68 -23.35 -62.84
C ASN A 240 -43.87 -23.44 -64.13
N ARG A 241 -42.53 -23.50 -64.04
CA ARG A 241 -41.65 -23.70 -65.20
C ARG A 241 -41.89 -25.07 -65.83
N LEU A 242 -41.98 -26.14 -65.03
CA LEU A 242 -42.30 -27.48 -65.53
C LEU A 242 -43.65 -27.49 -66.26
N ARG A 243 -44.68 -26.86 -65.68
CA ARG A 243 -46.00 -26.71 -66.33
C ARG A 243 -45.89 -25.94 -67.66
N ALA A 244 -45.13 -24.85 -67.71
CA ALA A 244 -44.93 -24.09 -68.95
C ALA A 244 -44.21 -24.90 -70.03
N VAL A 245 -43.19 -25.70 -69.66
CA VAL A 245 -42.49 -26.60 -70.59
C VAL A 245 -43.44 -27.66 -71.15
N VAL A 246 -44.25 -28.29 -70.29
CA VAL A 246 -45.24 -29.29 -70.74
C VAL A 246 -46.26 -28.67 -71.71
N ILE A 247 -46.72 -27.44 -71.44
CA ILE A 247 -47.63 -26.71 -72.34
C ILE A 247 -46.96 -26.41 -73.69
N GLU A 248 -45.71 -25.95 -73.69
CA GLU A 248 -44.97 -25.69 -74.94
C GLU A 248 -44.67 -26.99 -75.70
N GLU A 249 -44.34 -28.10 -75.03
CA GLU A 249 -44.22 -29.42 -75.67
C GLU A 249 -45.54 -29.85 -76.31
N GLU A 250 -46.68 -29.67 -75.64
CA GLU A 250 -48.00 -29.91 -76.23
C GLU A 250 -48.28 -29.02 -77.45
N LYS A 251 -47.85 -27.75 -77.44
CA LYS A 251 -47.99 -26.87 -78.61
C LYS A 251 -47.09 -27.31 -79.76
N VAL A 252 -45.84 -27.68 -79.49
CA VAL A 252 -44.89 -28.14 -80.50
C VAL A 252 -45.34 -29.46 -81.13
N THR A 253 -45.84 -30.40 -80.32
CA THR A 253 -46.43 -31.65 -80.83
C THR A 253 -47.66 -31.37 -81.68
N ARG A 254 -48.58 -30.51 -81.22
CA ARG A 254 -49.74 -30.08 -82.01
C ARG A 254 -49.35 -29.40 -83.33
N ALA A 255 -48.29 -28.59 -83.34
CA ALA A 255 -47.77 -27.96 -84.55
C ALA A 255 -47.15 -29.00 -85.51
N ARG A 256 -46.38 -29.97 -85.00
CA ARG A 256 -45.82 -31.08 -85.80
C ARG A 256 -46.93 -31.93 -86.41
N ASP A 257 -47.97 -32.26 -85.65
CA ASP A 257 -49.09 -33.06 -86.15
C ASP A 257 -49.84 -32.34 -87.28
N LEU A 258 -50.02 -31.01 -87.16
CA LEU A 258 -50.59 -30.19 -88.24
C LEU A 258 -49.70 -30.17 -89.50
N GLU A 259 -48.38 -30.12 -89.34
CA GLU A 259 -47.43 -30.16 -90.45
C GLU A 259 -47.43 -31.53 -91.16
N ILE A 260 -47.54 -32.62 -90.40
CA ILE A 260 -47.71 -33.97 -90.96
C ILE A 260 -49.00 -34.05 -91.77
N VAL A 261 -50.12 -33.56 -91.24
CA VAL A 261 -51.40 -33.53 -91.95
C VAL A 261 -51.34 -32.67 -93.22
N SER A 262 -50.63 -31.53 -93.19
CA SER A 262 -50.45 -30.71 -94.41
C SER A 262 -49.59 -31.40 -95.45
N ARG A 263 -48.53 -32.10 -95.04
CA ARG A 263 -47.65 -32.85 -95.93
C ARG A 263 -48.36 -34.05 -96.55
N GLU A 264 -49.17 -34.79 -95.77
CA GLU A 264 -49.97 -35.90 -96.28
C GLU A 264 -50.98 -35.43 -97.34
N ARG A 265 -51.64 -34.28 -97.12
CA ARG A 265 -52.52 -33.67 -98.14
C ARG A 265 -51.77 -33.34 -99.43
N GLU A 266 -50.54 -32.86 -99.34
CA GLU A 266 -49.71 -32.52 -100.50
C GLU A 266 -49.28 -33.78 -101.28
N VAL A 267 -48.91 -34.85 -100.56
CA VAL A 267 -48.57 -36.15 -101.14
C VAL A 267 -49.80 -36.82 -101.78
N ASP A 268 -50.98 -36.72 -101.17
CA ASP A 268 -52.22 -37.27 -101.72
C ASP A 268 -52.65 -36.54 -103.01
N LEU A 269 -52.49 -35.21 -103.08
CA LEU A 269 -52.72 -34.46 -104.32
C LEU A 269 -51.80 -34.94 -105.45
N GLN A 270 -50.51 -35.17 -105.17
CA GLN A 270 -49.55 -35.70 -106.15
C GLN A 270 -49.87 -37.15 -106.58
N ARG A 271 -50.37 -37.99 -105.67
CA ARG A 271 -50.82 -39.36 -106.01
C ARG A 271 -52.02 -39.36 -106.95
N ILE A 272 -52.99 -38.47 -106.74
CA ILE A 272 -54.18 -38.34 -107.60
C ILE A 272 -53.79 -37.92 -109.03
N GLU A 273 -52.79 -37.04 -109.19
CA GLU A 273 -52.25 -36.70 -110.51
C GLU A 273 -51.53 -37.87 -111.18
N ALA A 274 -50.76 -38.65 -110.40
CA ALA A 274 -50.06 -39.84 -110.90
C ALA A 274 -51.01 -40.97 -111.33
N GLU A 275 -52.12 -41.21 -110.61
CA GLU A 275 -53.09 -42.25 -110.97
C GLU A 275 -53.86 -41.93 -112.27
N ARG A 276 -54.17 -40.65 -112.53
CA ARG A 276 -54.76 -40.23 -113.82
C ARG A 276 -53.86 -40.52 -115.02
N ALA A 277 -52.54 -40.46 -114.84
CA ALA A 277 -51.58 -40.77 -115.91
C ALA A 277 -51.54 -42.29 -116.22
N ILE A 278 -51.73 -43.15 -115.22
CA ILE A 278 -51.62 -44.62 -115.35
C ILE A 278 -52.89 -45.24 -116.00
N GLU A 279 -54.08 -44.68 -115.78
CA GLU A 279 -55.31 -45.18 -116.43
C GLU A 279 -55.33 -44.95 -117.96
N LEU A 280 -54.68 -43.89 -118.45
CA LEU A 280 -54.57 -43.59 -119.88
C LEU A 280 -53.69 -44.61 -120.63
N GLU A 281 -52.70 -45.22 -119.96
CA GLU A 281 -51.84 -46.24 -120.59
C GLU A 281 -52.46 -47.65 -120.60
N LYS A 282 -53.29 -48.00 -119.62
CA LYS A 282 -53.88 -49.36 -119.51
C LYS A 282 -54.95 -49.68 -120.57
N LYS A 283 -55.56 -48.69 -121.24
CA LYS A 283 -56.55 -48.93 -122.32
C LYS A 283 -55.95 -49.42 -123.66
N LYS A 284 -54.63 -49.40 -123.85
CA LYS A 284 -53.99 -49.66 -125.16
C LYS A 284 -53.48 -51.08 -125.41
N LYS A 285 -53.50 -52.02 -124.44
CA LYS A 285 -52.85 -53.35 -124.60
C LYS A 285 -53.64 -54.52 -123.99
N SER A 286 -54.59 -55.08 -124.74
CA SER A 286 -55.06 -56.48 -124.62
C SER A 286 -55.89 -56.85 -125.86
N PRO A 287 -55.30 -57.52 -126.89
CA PRO A 287 -55.35 -59.00 -126.93
C PRO A 287 -54.15 -59.67 -127.64
N MET A 288 -53.42 -60.55 -126.95
CA MET A 288 -52.61 -61.64 -127.55
C MET A 288 -51.99 -62.47 -126.41
N LEU A 289 -51.95 -63.81 -126.57
CA LEU A 289 -51.43 -64.84 -125.65
C LEU A 289 -52.46 -65.33 -124.61
N SER A 290 -52.85 -66.60 -124.54
CA SER A 290 -52.33 -67.80 -125.20
C SER A 290 -53.28 -68.96 -124.85
N ALA A 291 -53.91 -69.72 -125.75
CA ALA A 291 -53.40 -70.54 -126.86
C ALA A 291 -52.33 -71.59 -126.50
N SER A 292 -51.66 -71.49 -125.33
CA SER A 292 -50.59 -72.43 -124.94
C SER A 292 -51.02 -73.50 -123.94
N VAL A 293 -52.18 -73.33 -123.27
CA VAL A 293 -52.61 -74.25 -122.18
C VAL A 293 -53.33 -75.49 -122.70
N LEU A 294 -53.92 -75.44 -123.91
CA LEU A 294 -54.76 -76.54 -124.44
C LEU A 294 -53.99 -77.75 -125.01
N ARG A 295 -52.67 -77.69 -125.20
CA ARG A 295 -51.88 -78.84 -125.69
C ARG A 295 -51.38 -79.77 -124.59
N SER A 296 -51.12 -79.29 -123.38
CA SER A 296 -50.49 -80.08 -122.32
C SER A 296 -51.46 -81.06 -121.62
N ILE A 297 -52.77 -80.77 -121.62
CA ILE A 297 -53.77 -81.60 -120.92
C ILE A 297 -54.08 -82.90 -121.69
N LYS A 298 -53.90 -82.94 -123.03
CA LYS A 298 -54.19 -84.13 -123.85
C LYS A 298 -53.16 -85.26 -123.68
N GLN A 299 -51.91 -84.96 -123.30
CA GLN A 299 -50.86 -85.96 -123.14
C GLN A 299 -50.93 -86.74 -121.81
N TRP A 300 -51.50 -86.15 -120.76
CA TRP A 300 -51.59 -86.82 -119.45
C TRP A 300 -52.66 -87.92 -119.40
N ARG A 301 -53.72 -87.82 -120.22
CA ARG A 301 -54.85 -88.77 -120.22
C ARG A 301 -54.53 -90.15 -120.83
N LYS A 302 -53.43 -90.30 -121.59
CA LYS A 302 -53.06 -91.57 -122.25
C LYS A 302 -52.20 -92.51 -121.37
N LYS A 303 -51.46 -92.00 -120.38
CA LYS A 303 -50.57 -92.84 -119.53
C LYS A 303 -51.29 -93.59 -118.41
N LYS A 304 -52.50 -93.16 -117.99
CA LYS A 304 -53.22 -93.78 -116.86
C LYS A 304 -53.99 -95.06 -117.21
N SER A 305 -54.17 -95.40 -118.49
CA SER A 305 -54.94 -96.62 -118.87
C SER A 305 -54.13 -97.93 -118.86
N VAL A 306 -52.79 -97.88 -118.78
CA VAL A 306 -51.95 -99.10 -118.90
C VAL A 306 -51.61 -99.75 -117.55
N SER A 307 -51.65 -99.02 -116.43
CA SER A 307 -51.37 -99.58 -115.11
C SER A 307 -52.55 -100.38 -114.50
N LYS A 308 -53.76 -100.27 -115.08
CA LYS A 308 -54.94 -101.07 -114.69
C LYS A 308 -54.86 -102.57 -115.05
N LYS A 309 -53.76 -103.07 -115.63
CA LYS A 309 -53.60 -104.47 -116.05
C LYS A 309 -52.61 -105.32 -115.25
N PHE A 310 -51.86 -104.78 -114.28
CA PHE A 310 -50.77 -105.55 -113.64
C PHE A 310 -51.01 -106.02 -112.20
N ALA A 311 -52.00 -105.47 -111.46
CA ALA A 311 -52.17 -105.80 -110.04
C ALA A 311 -53.29 -106.83 -109.74
N LYS A 312 -53.88 -107.50 -110.75
CA LYS A 312 -55.05 -108.38 -110.55
C LYS A 312 -54.82 -109.88 -110.87
N LEU A 313 -53.60 -110.34 -111.21
CA LEU A 313 -53.41 -111.74 -111.69
C LEU A 313 -52.14 -112.50 -111.27
N VAL A 314 -51.34 -112.00 -110.32
CA VAL A 314 -50.11 -112.65 -109.81
C VAL A 314 -50.05 -112.30 -108.32
N LYS A 315 -50.28 -113.13 -107.31
CA LYS A 315 -50.04 -114.55 -107.10
C LYS A 315 -51.02 -115.04 -106.01
N ARG A 316 -51.95 -115.90 -106.40
CA ARG A 316 -52.60 -116.87 -105.51
C ARG A 316 -52.47 -118.20 -106.27
N SER A 317 -51.39 -118.95 -106.00
CA SER A 317 -51.18 -120.40 -106.23
C SER A 317 -49.72 -120.77 -106.58
N VAL A 318 -48.88 -120.75 -105.55
CA VAL A 318 -48.03 -121.90 -105.17
C VAL A 318 -48.83 -122.48 -103.98
N LEU A 319 -49.56 -123.61 -104.00
CA LEU A 319 -49.28 -124.99 -104.40
C LEU A 319 -47.92 -125.46 -103.85
N SER A 320 -47.84 -125.90 -102.57
CA SER A 320 -48.19 -127.23 -102.05
C SER A 320 -47.04 -128.26 -102.13
N LYS A 321 -46.49 -128.60 -100.94
CA LYS A 321 -45.99 -129.92 -100.47
C LYS A 321 -44.54 -130.37 -100.78
N HIS A 322 -43.68 -130.34 -99.73
CA HIS A 322 -43.26 -131.49 -98.90
C HIS A 322 -43.63 -131.06 -97.44
N ALA A 323 -44.38 -131.79 -96.59
CA ALA A 323 -44.23 -133.16 -96.06
C ALA A 323 -42.94 -133.30 -95.24
N CYS A 324 -42.95 -133.59 -93.93
CA CYS A 324 -44.03 -133.97 -93.02
C CYS A 324 -45.08 -132.90 -92.71
#